data_AF-A0A078BM42-F1
#
_entry.id   AF-A0A078BM42-F1
#
_cell.length_a   1.000
_cell.length_b   1.000
_cell.length_c   1.000
_cell.angle_alpha   90.00
_cell.angle_beta   90.00
_cell.angle_gamma   90.00
#
_symmetry.space_group_name_H-M   'P 1'
#
loop_
_entity.id
_entity.type
_entity.pdbx_description
1 polymer ?
#
loop_
_entity_poly.entity_id
_entity_poly.type
_entity_poly.pdbx_seq_one_letter_code
_entity_poly.pdbx_strand_id
1 'polypeptide(L)'
;MTFSVRLLLSYSLLAVGSVAYASNISGTYVGLYSNAADLLQVVERPDGSILGHYEQVMLSSAGTGISRMNATVTGAVSGDTLVLTLKPAEFMGTAIPLSGTIRGDIVQLSGGSGGNSFDVVMRPSSESVFTQQVQRLTAQANQAATVDAAQRTLAHTEKVIEHLTEWMRDYSKNAIVHLQRLPKAPAAWAKFTERMQAALTREMSLPTQSYARSQVDYAIGSMDYQFNSWHYGLQSVESSFGYSGGKIAIPKEQQIASEQALAYCGVAGHSATPICEKFSTTYANFRTTVQQLEQAFTIAETAWKAEHAKQKAIEKQADALSKDG
;
A
#
# COMPACT_ATOMS: atom_id res chain seq x y z
N MET A 1 -91.53 26.00 -78.62
CA MET A 1 -90.35 26.88 -78.57
C MET A 1 -90.04 27.18 -77.11
N THR A 2 -88.76 26.97 -76.76
CA THR A 2 -88.00 27.50 -75.60
C THR A 2 -88.48 27.19 -74.18
N PHE A 3 -87.83 26.16 -73.60
CA PHE A 3 -87.58 25.95 -72.17
C PHE A 3 -86.62 27.02 -71.61
N SER A 4 -86.80 27.43 -70.34
CA SER A 4 -85.79 28.15 -69.55
C SER A 4 -85.60 27.44 -68.21
N VAL A 5 -84.41 26.84 -68.05
CA VAL A 5 -83.95 26.09 -66.88
C VAL A 5 -83.16 27.04 -65.97
N ARG A 6 -83.48 27.02 -64.67
CA ARG A 6 -82.74 27.68 -63.59
C ARG A 6 -81.49 26.85 -63.23
N LEU A 7 -80.33 27.49 -63.09
CA LEU A 7 -79.13 26.88 -62.52
C LEU A 7 -78.69 27.70 -61.30
N LEU A 8 -78.85 27.12 -60.11
CA LEU A 8 -78.30 27.61 -58.84
C LEU A 8 -77.00 26.84 -58.59
N LEU A 9 -75.87 27.55 -58.52
CA LEU A 9 -74.58 26.99 -58.12
C LEU A 9 -74.48 26.93 -56.60
N SER A 10 -74.33 25.73 -56.05
CA SER A 10 -74.03 25.45 -54.64
C SER A 10 -72.51 25.30 -54.48
N TYR A 11 -71.87 26.20 -53.73
CA TYR A 11 -70.46 26.10 -53.34
C TYR A 11 -70.32 25.15 -52.13
N SER A 12 -69.78 23.96 -52.35
CA SER A 12 -69.43 23.02 -51.27
C SER A 12 -68.04 23.35 -50.72
N LEU A 13 -67.97 23.87 -49.50
CA LEU A 13 -66.73 24.04 -48.73
C LEU A 13 -66.23 22.67 -48.24
N LEU A 14 -65.15 22.16 -48.82
CA LEU A 14 -64.40 21.00 -48.30
C LEU A 14 -63.45 21.50 -47.20
N ALA A 15 -63.83 21.27 -45.93
CA ALA A 15 -62.94 21.43 -44.80
C ALA A 15 -61.95 20.27 -44.74
N VAL A 16 -60.71 20.50 -45.18
CA VAL A 16 -59.58 19.59 -44.95
C VAL A 16 -59.13 19.79 -43.51
N GLY A 17 -59.65 18.95 -42.60
CA GLY A 17 -59.14 18.87 -41.23
C GLY A 17 -57.76 18.20 -41.24
N SER A 18 -56.71 19.00 -41.16
CA SER A 18 -55.36 18.51 -40.86
C SER A 18 -55.39 17.86 -39.49
N VAL A 19 -55.29 16.53 -39.42
CA VAL A 19 -55.05 15.82 -38.16
C VAL A 19 -53.67 16.24 -37.71
N ALA A 20 -53.59 17.18 -36.78
CA ALA A 20 -52.35 17.52 -36.10
C ALA A 20 -51.94 16.28 -35.29
N TYR A 21 -51.02 15.49 -35.84
CA TYR A 21 -50.34 14.42 -35.11
C TYR A 21 -49.51 15.10 -34.02
N ALA A 22 -50.08 15.22 -32.82
CA ALA A 22 -49.30 15.53 -31.63
C ALA A 22 -48.40 14.31 -31.36
N SER A 23 -47.13 14.41 -31.78
CA SER A 23 -46.10 13.43 -31.44
C SER A 23 -45.80 13.55 -29.94
N ASN A 24 -46.48 12.74 -29.12
CA ASN A 24 -46.27 12.73 -27.68
C ASN A 24 -44.86 12.19 -27.36
N ILE A 25 -44.01 12.99 -26.72
CA ILE A 25 -42.65 12.57 -26.31
C ILE A 25 -42.67 11.64 -25.09
N SER A 26 -43.82 11.45 -24.44
CA SER A 26 -43.93 10.61 -23.24
C SER A 26 -43.39 9.20 -23.46
N GLY A 27 -42.52 8.74 -22.59
CA GLY A 27 -41.91 7.43 -22.68
C GLY A 27 -40.59 7.30 -21.94
N THR A 28 -39.97 6.15 -22.13
CA THR A 28 -38.66 5.81 -21.58
C THR A 28 -37.65 5.79 -22.71
N TYR A 29 -36.58 6.55 -22.55
CA TYR A 29 -35.46 6.63 -23.49
C TYR A 29 -34.19 6.13 -22.81
N VAL A 30 -33.39 5.35 -23.53
CA VAL A 30 -32.14 4.80 -23.01
C VAL A 30 -30.99 5.15 -23.95
N GLY A 31 -29.91 5.68 -23.37
CA GLY A 31 -28.61 5.86 -24.02
C GLY A 31 -27.65 4.77 -23.54
N LEU A 32 -27.03 4.05 -24.48
CA LEU A 32 -26.10 2.97 -24.18
C LEU A 32 -24.71 3.31 -24.75
N TYR A 33 -23.70 3.35 -23.88
CA TYR A 33 -22.32 3.64 -24.25
C TYR A 33 -21.41 2.50 -23.78
N SER A 34 -20.14 2.52 -24.21
CA SER A 34 -19.17 1.52 -23.75
C SER A 34 -18.93 1.58 -22.23
N ASN A 35 -18.92 2.80 -21.67
CA ASN A 35 -18.62 3.10 -20.27
C ASN A 35 -19.79 3.74 -19.51
N ALA A 36 -20.97 3.92 -20.12
CA ALA A 36 -22.10 4.58 -19.48
C ALA A 36 -23.45 3.99 -19.91
N ALA A 37 -24.47 4.28 -19.12
CA ALA A 37 -25.88 4.03 -19.40
C ALA A 37 -26.68 5.23 -18.90
N ASP A 38 -27.57 5.75 -19.74
CA ASP A 38 -28.49 6.83 -19.42
C ASP A 38 -29.93 6.35 -19.55
N LEU A 39 -30.79 6.73 -18.62
CA LEU A 39 -32.23 6.50 -18.64
C LEU A 39 -32.92 7.86 -18.49
N LEU A 40 -33.84 8.17 -19.42
CA LEU A 40 -34.72 9.32 -19.34
C LEU A 40 -36.17 8.85 -19.42
N GLN A 41 -36.94 9.03 -18.35
CA GLN A 41 -38.38 8.79 -18.32
C GLN A 41 -39.09 10.13 -18.27
N VAL A 42 -39.94 10.42 -19.25
CA VAL A 42 -40.65 11.71 -19.37
C VAL A 42 -42.13 11.50 -19.60
N VAL A 43 -42.91 12.44 -19.08
CA VAL A 43 -44.35 12.59 -19.33
C VAL A 43 -44.59 14.03 -19.79
N GLU A 44 -45.15 14.15 -20.99
CA GLU A 44 -45.60 15.41 -21.58
C GLU A 44 -47.02 15.71 -21.12
N ARG A 45 -47.24 16.93 -20.63
CA ARG A 45 -48.56 17.43 -20.25
C ARG A 45 -49.21 18.17 -21.44
N PRO A 46 -50.56 18.33 -21.45
CA PRO A 46 -51.25 19.00 -22.57
C PRO A 46 -50.80 20.43 -22.87
N ASP A 47 -50.13 21.10 -21.94
CA ASP A 47 -49.56 22.44 -22.10
C ASP A 47 -48.14 22.44 -22.70
N GLY A 48 -47.63 21.28 -23.13
CA GLY A 48 -46.29 21.09 -23.68
C GLY A 48 -45.17 21.06 -22.64
N SER A 49 -45.51 21.11 -21.34
CA SER A 49 -44.52 20.99 -20.28
C SER A 49 -44.19 19.53 -19.97
N ILE A 50 -42.96 19.29 -19.52
CA ILE A 50 -42.40 17.96 -19.26
C ILE A 50 -42.06 17.80 -17.79
N LEU A 51 -42.42 16.64 -17.25
CA LEU A 51 -41.95 16.15 -15.96
C LEU A 51 -41.33 14.76 -16.15
N GLY A 52 -40.33 14.42 -15.35
CA GLY A 52 -39.68 13.13 -15.50
C GLY A 52 -38.57 12.84 -14.49
N HIS A 53 -37.84 11.77 -14.78
CA HIS A 53 -36.68 11.31 -14.04
C HIS A 53 -35.56 10.95 -15.00
N TYR A 54 -34.33 11.24 -14.58
CA TYR A 54 -33.12 10.87 -15.29
C TYR A 54 -32.19 10.10 -14.35
N GLU A 55 -31.66 8.98 -14.84
CA GLU A 55 -30.62 8.21 -14.18
C GLU A 55 -29.44 8.01 -15.13
N GLN A 56 -28.24 8.18 -14.60
CA GLN A 56 -27.00 7.85 -15.28
C GLN A 56 -26.17 6.93 -14.42
N VAL A 57 -25.58 5.92 -15.06
CA VAL A 57 -24.58 5.03 -14.48
C VAL A 57 -23.34 5.07 -15.38
N MET A 58 -22.21 5.45 -14.81
CA MET A 58 -20.95 5.58 -15.54
C MET A 58 -19.84 4.80 -14.86
N LEU A 59 -19.09 4.03 -15.64
CA LEU A 59 -17.85 3.39 -15.22
C LEU A 59 -16.76 4.46 -15.03
N SER A 60 -16.07 4.43 -13.89
CA SER A 60 -14.97 5.35 -13.61
C SER A 60 -13.87 5.24 -14.68
N SER A 61 -13.07 6.30 -14.85
CA SER A 61 -11.95 6.29 -15.82
C SER A 61 -10.92 5.20 -15.53
N ALA A 62 -10.74 4.83 -14.25
CA ALA A 62 -9.89 3.71 -13.83
C ALA A 62 -10.54 2.34 -14.11
N GLY A 63 -11.81 2.30 -14.50
CA GLY A 63 -12.55 1.07 -14.78
C GLY A 63 -12.93 0.24 -13.55
N THR A 64 -12.60 0.68 -12.34
CA THR A 64 -12.74 -0.09 -11.09
C THR A 64 -13.94 0.31 -10.24
N GLY A 65 -14.72 1.30 -10.67
CA GLY A 65 -15.84 1.81 -9.88
C GLY A 65 -16.99 2.30 -10.76
N ILE A 66 -18.14 2.52 -10.13
CA ILE A 66 -19.35 3.01 -10.78
C ILE A 66 -19.75 4.33 -10.12
N SER A 67 -19.96 5.36 -10.93
CA SER A 67 -20.63 6.59 -10.53
C SER A 67 -22.10 6.52 -10.95
N ARG A 68 -22.99 7.05 -10.11
CA ARG A 68 -24.42 7.11 -10.39
C ARG A 68 -24.92 8.53 -10.17
N MET A 69 -25.71 9.04 -11.11
CA MET A 69 -26.40 10.31 -10.97
C MET A 69 -27.89 10.09 -11.15
N ASN A 70 -28.66 10.50 -10.16
CA ASN A 70 -30.13 10.53 -10.22
C ASN A 70 -30.58 11.98 -10.25
N ALA A 71 -31.49 12.32 -11.14
CA ALA A 71 -32.03 13.66 -11.25
C ALA A 71 -33.54 13.65 -11.52
N THR A 72 -34.21 14.70 -11.07
CA THR A 72 -35.56 15.04 -11.52
C THR A 72 -35.47 15.87 -12.79
N VAL A 73 -36.41 15.66 -13.70
CA VAL A 73 -36.45 16.33 -15.01
C VAL A 73 -37.66 17.25 -15.03
N THR A 74 -37.43 18.50 -15.42
CA THR A 74 -38.49 19.46 -15.74
C THR A 74 -38.16 20.13 -17.06
N GLY A 75 -39.16 20.56 -17.84
CA GLY A 75 -38.87 21.20 -19.12
C GLY A 75 -40.10 21.50 -19.95
N ALA A 76 -39.88 21.73 -21.24
CA ALA A 76 -40.93 21.91 -22.23
C ALA A 76 -40.46 21.42 -23.62
N VAL A 77 -41.43 21.06 -24.46
CA VAL A 77 -41.21 20.70 -25.87
C VAL A 77 -41.95 21.69 -26.77
N SER A 78 -41.33 22.05 -27.90
CA SER A 78 -41.94 22.88 -28.94
C SER A 78 -41.49 22.39 -30.31
N GLY A 79 -42.40 21.73 -31.03
CA GLY A 79 -42.05 21.00 -32.26
C GLY A 79 -40.97 19.96 -31.99
N ASP A 80 -39.91 19.98 -32.78
CA ASP A 80 -38.77 19.06 -32.62
C ASP A 80 -37.75 19.54 -31.57
N THR A 81 -37.98 20.68 -30.92
CA THR A 81 -37.05 21.26 -29.94
C THR A 81 -37.45 20.92 -28.51
N LEU A 82 -36.47 20.47 -27.72
CA LEU A 82 -36.63 20.05 -26.34
C LEU A 82 -35.73 20.90 -25.43
N VAL A 83 -36.29 21.46 -24.36
CA VAL A 83 -35.53 22.17 -23.33
C VAL A 83 -35.83 21.54 -21.98
N LEU A 84 -34.80 21.01 -21.32
CA LEU A 84 -34.91 20.33 -20.03
C LEU A 84 -34.01 20.98 -19.00
N THR A 85 -34.34 20.77 -17.74
CA THR A 85 -33.52 21.08 -16.58
C THR A 85 -33.44 19.84 -15.72
N LEU A 86 -32.23 19.30 -15.56
CA LEU A 86 -31.95 18.23 -14.62
C LEU A 86 -31.63 18.82 -13.26
N LYS A 87 -32.32 18.37 -12.22
CA LYS A 87 -31.97 18.69 -10.83
C LYS A 87 -31.50 17.40 -10.15
N PRO A 88 -30.18 17.22 -9.96
CA PRO A 88 -29.63 16.06 -9.27
C PRO A 88 -30.22 15.92 -7.87
N ALA A 89 -30.39 14.68 -7.41
CA ALA A 89 -30.94 14.35 -6.10
C ALA A 89 -29.98 14.69 -4.93
N GLU A 90 -28.71 14.96 -5.23
CA GLU A 90 -27.69 15.33 -4.25
C GLU A 90 -28.00 16.70 -3.62
N PHE A 91 -27.76 16.81 -2.31
CA PHE A 91 -28.17 17.96 -1.47
C PHE A 91 -27.65 19.34 -1.94
N MET A 92 -26.64 19.38 -2.82
CA MET A 92 -26.04 20.60 -3.37
C MET A 92 -25.95 20.60 -4.92
N GLY A 93 -26.70 19.72 -5.59
CA GLY A 93 -26.67 19.63 -7.05
C GLY A 93 -27.22 20.88 -7.72
N THR A 94 -26.38 21.60 -8.48
CA THR A 94 -26.84 22.71 -9.33
C THR A 94 -27.72 22.17 -10.45
N ALA A 95 -28.79 22.87 -10.78
CA ALA A 95 -29.60 22.55 -11.94
C ALA A 95 -28.75 22.58 -13.22
N ILE A 96 -28.89 21.56 -14.06
CA ILE A 96 -28.15 21.39 -15.31
C ILE A 96 -29.13 21.69 -16.45
N PRO A 97 -29.00 22.84 -17.13
CA PRO A 97 -29.82 23.14 -18.29
C PRO A 97 -29.38 22.28 -19.47
N LEU A 98 -30.35 21.66 -20.14
CA LEU A 98 -30.17 20.86 -21.34
C LEU A 98 -31.08 21.39 -22.45
N SER A 99 -30.59 21.31 -23.69
CA SER A 99 -31.34 21.61 -24.89
C SER A 99 -31.07 20.55 -25.94
N GLY A 100 -32.06 20.24 -26.75
CA GLY A 100 -31.95 19.12 -27.65
C GLY A 100 -32.99 19.11 -28.74
N THR A 101 -32.92 18.06 -29.55
CA THR A 101 -33.90 17.83 -30.61
C THR A 101 -34.43 16.41 -30.58
N ILE A 102 -35.69 16.27 -30.99
CA ILE A 102 -36.35 15.00 -31.24
C ILE A 102 -36.28 14.77 -32.76
N ARG A 103 -35.64 13.69 -33.21
CA ARG A 103 -35.55 13.34 -34.63
C ARG A 103 -36.11 11.93 -34.82
N GLY A 104 -37.38 11.87 -35.24
CA GLY A 104 -38.13 10.63 -35.23
C GLY A 104 -38.36 10.18 -33.80
N ASP A 105 -37.75 9.05 -33.43
CA ASP A 105 -37.83 8.47 -32.09
C ASP A 105 -36.57 8.74 -31.24
N ILE A 106 -35.56 9.39 -31.82
CA ILE A 106 -34.28 9.66 -31.16
C ILE A 106 -34.33 11.01 -30.43
N VAL A 107 -33.96 10.99 -29.15
CA VAL A 107 -33.76 12.19 -28.34
C VAL A 107 -32.26 12.46 -28.25
N GLN A 108 -31.84 13.61 -28.76
CA GLN A 108 -30.47 14.10 -28.60
C GLN A 108 -30.49 15.31 -27.67
N LEU A 109 -29.81 15.23 -26.53
CA LEU A 109 -29.70 16.31 -25.56
C LEU A 109 -28.25 16.75 -25.43
N SER A 110 -28.05 18.06 -25.38
CA SER A 110 -26.76 18.69 -25.14
C SER A 110 -26.91 19.80 -24.10
N GLY A 111 -25.89 20.01 -23.29
CA GLY A 111 -25.89 21.06 -22.28
C GLY A 111 -24.72 20.91 -21.32
N GLY A 112 -24.91 21.40 -20.10
CA GLY A 112 -23.85 21.34 -19.12
C GLY A 112 -23.92 22.46 -18.10
N SER A 113 -23.13 22.32 -17.04
CA SER A 113 -22.96 23.33 -16.00
C SER A 113 -21.56 23.20 -15.40
N GLY A 114 -20.98 24.33 -14.98
CA GLY A 114 -19.71 24.34 -14.24
C GLY A 114 -18.52 23.73 -14.99
N GLY A 115 -18.47 23.84 -16.33
CA GLY A 115 -17.38 23.31 -17.17
C GLY A 115 -17.54 21.84 -17.58
N ASN A 116 -18.58 21.15 -17.12
CA ASN A 116 -18.91 19.80 -17.57
C ASN A 116 -19.89 19.88 -18.75
N SER A 117 -19.54 19.24 -19.87
CA SER A 117 -20.44 19.05 -21.00
C SER A 117 -21.27 17.79 -20.81
N PHE A 118 -22.56 17.88 -21.13
CA PHE A 118 -23.49 16.79 -21.18
C PHE A 118 -23.95 16.62 -22.63
N ASP A 119 -23.67 15.49 -23.26
CA ASP A 119 -24.12 15.17 -24.62
C ASP A 119 -24.57 13.71 -24.63
N VAL A 120 -25.86 13.50 -24.86
CA VAL A 120 -26.45 12.16 -24.83
C VAL A 120 -27.38 11.95 -26.01
N VAL A 121 -27.32 10.76 -26.59
CA VAL A 121 -28.21 10.28 -27.64
C VAL A 121 -28.97 9.08 -27.09
N MET A 122 -30.28 9.19 -27.02
CA MET A 122 -31.15 8.19 -26.42
C MET A 122 -32.23 7.78 -27.41
N ARG A 123 -32.66 6.52 -27.31
CA ARG A 123 -33.72 5.94 -28.15
C ARG A 123 -34.82 5.37 -27.26
N PRO A 124 -36.06 5.25 -27.74
CA PRO A 124 -37.13 4.69 -26.92
C PRO A 124 -36.79 3.24 -26.62
N SER A 125 -36.90 2.88 -25.34
CA SER A 125 -36.51 1.57 -24.85
C SER A 125 -37.22 1.29 -23.52
N SER A 126 -36.84 0.19 -22.86
CA SER A 126 -37.34 -0.17 -21.54
C SER A 126 -36.29 0.02 -20.46
N GLU A 127 -36.75 0.19 -19.23
CA GLU A 127 -35.91 0.20 -18.04
C GLU A 127 -35.10 -1.11 -17.88
N SER A 128 -35.61 -2.24 -18.41
CA SER A 128 -34.88 -3.51 -18.40
C SER A 128 -33.60 -3.46 -19.25
N VAL A 129 -33.59 -2.74 -20.38
CA VAL A 129 -32.40 -2.58 -21.23
C VAL A 129 -31.34 -1.74 -20.51
N PHE A 130 -31.77 -0.66 -19.85
CA PHE A 130 -30.89 0.14 -18.98
C PHE A 130 -30.30 -0.73 -17.86
N THR A 131 -31.14 -1.48 -17.15
CA THR A 131 -30.73 -2.37 -16.05
C THR A 131 -29.71 -3.41 -16.52
N GLN A 132 -29.92 -4.02 -17.70
CA GLN A 132 -28.99 -4.99 -18.28
C GLN A 132 -27.60 -4.36 -18.54
N GLN A 133 -27.58 -3.14 -19.07
CA GLN A 133 -26.33 -2.41 -19.28
C GLN A 133 -25.65 -2.05 -17.95
N VAL A 134 -26.41 -1.60 -16.95
CA VAL A 134 -25.88 -1.32 -15.60
C VAL A 134 -25.24 -2.57 -14.98
N GLN A 135 -25.88 -3.74 -15.14
CA GLN A 135 -25.31 -5.01 -14.70
C GLN A 135 -24.00 -5.33 -15.42
N ARG A 136 -23.93 -5.13 -16.74
CA ARG A 136 -22.70 -5.31 -17.54
C ARG A 136 -21.57 -4.40 -17.06
N LEU A 137 -21.85 -3.11 -16.87
CA LEU A 137 -20.87 -2.13 -16.37
C LEU A 137 -20.39 -2.49 -14.96
N THR A 138 -21.30 -2.91 -14.08
CA THR A 138 -20.97 -3.34 -12.71
C THR A 138 -20.10 -4.60 -12.71
N ALA A 139 -20.41 -5.58 -13.56
CA ALA A 139 -19.57 -6.79 -13.71
C ALA A 139 -18.17 -6.44 -14.21
N GLN A 140 -18.07 -5.53 -15.18
CA GLN A 140 -16.79 -5.02 -15.68
C GLN A 140 -15.99 -4.31 -14.58
N ALA A 141 -16.65 -3.45 -13.79
CA ALA A 141 -16.01 -2.75 -12.66
C ALA A 141 -15.44 -3.72 -11.62
N ASN A 142 -16.22 -4.74 -11.24
CA ASN A 142 -15.82 -5.73 -10.25
C ASN A 142 -14.64 -6.59 -10.75
N GLN A 143 -14.65 -6.97 -12.02
CA GLN A 143 -13.54 -7.71 -12.63
C GLN A 143 -12.26 -6.88 -12.62
N ALA A 144 -12.32 -5.62 -13.06
CA ALA A 144 -11.18 -4.72 -13.06
C ALA A 144 -10.65 -4.45 -11.64
N ALA A 145 -11.55 -4.22 -10.67
CA ALA A 145 -11.19 -4.01 -9.27
C ALA A 145 -10.48 -5.23 -8.67
N THR A 146 -10.91 -6.44 -9.02
CA THR A 146 -10.25 -7.69 -8.57
C THR A 146 -8.83 -7.81 -9.12
N VAL A 147 -8.65 -7.50 -10.41
CA VAL A 147 -7.32 -7.52 -11.05
C VAL A 147 -6.41 -6.46 -10.45
N ASP A 148 -6.89 -5.24 -10.28
CA ASP A 148 -6.14 -4.13 -9.66
C ASP A 148 -5.75 -4.45 -8.20
N ALA A 149 -6.68 -5.00 -7.41
CA ALA A 149 -6.38 -5.42 -6.04
C ALA A 149 -5.31 -6.53 -5.98
N ALA A 150 -5.36 -7.50 -6.89
CA ALA A 150 -4.36 -8.54 -6.99
C ALA A 150 -2.99 -7.97 -7.39
N GLN A 151 -2.94 -7.06 -8.37
CA GLN A 151 -1.70 -6.40 -8.79
C GLN A 151 -1.09 -5.54 -7.67
N ARG A 152 -1.91 -4.80 -6.92
CA ARG A 152 -1.44 -4.02 -5.76
C ARG A 152 -0.88 -4.90 -4.65
N THR A 153 -1.54 -6.03 -4.39
CA THR A 153 -1.07 -7.01 -3.41
C THR A 153 0.28 -7.58 -3.83
N LEU A 154 0.42 -7.97 -5.09
CA LEU A 154 1.68 -8.45 -5.66
C LEU A 154 2.81 -7.41 -5.53
N ALA A 155 2.56 -6.17 -5.99
CA ALA A 155 3.54 -5.09 -5.92
C ALA A 155 3.91 -4.72 -4.47
N HIS A 156 2.98 -4.84 -3.53
CA HIS A 156 3.26 -4.65 -2.12
C HIS A 156 4.16 -5.77 -1.57
N THR A 157 3.86 -7.03 -1.88
CA THR A 157 4.68 -8.17 -1.48
C THR A 157 6.10 -8.08 -2.04
N GLU A 158 6.25 -7.71 -3.31
CA GLU A 158 7.56 -7.49 -3.92
C GLU A 158 8.36 -6.43 -3.16
N LYS A 159 7.76 -5.27 -2.85
CA LYS A 159 8.42 -4.23 -2.05
C LYS A 159 8.85 -4.70 -0.65
N VAL A 160 8.03 -5.52 0.00
CA VAL A 160 8.38 -6.11 1.30
C VAL A 160 9.61 -7.01 1.16
N ILE A 161 9.67 -7.85 0.12
CA ILE A 161 10.81 -8.74 -0.13
C ILE A 161 12.07 -7.94 -0.44
N GLU A 162 11.98 -6.89 -1.25
CA GLU A 162 13.12 -6.01 -1.55
C GLU A 162 13.69 -5.36 -0.30
N HIS A 163 12.82 -4.74 0.50
CA HIS A 163 13.22 -4.06 1.73
C HIS A 163 13.87 -5.03 2.73
N LEU A 164 13.25 -6.21 2.92
CA LEU A 164 13.81 -7.25 3.79
C LEU A 164 15.17 -7.75 3.26
N THR A 165 15.30 -7.91 1.94
CA THR A 165 16.55 -8.34 1.30
C THR A 165 17.67 -7.32 1.51
N GLU A 166 17.36 -6.03 1.44
CA GLU A 166 18.32 -4.96 1.73
C GLU A 166 18.71 -4.96 3.20
N TRP A 167 17.74 -5.03 4.11
CA TRP A 167 17.99 -5.11 5.55
C TRP A 167 18.91 -6.29 5.92
N MET A 168 18.65 -7.48 5.39
CA MET A 168 19.49 -8.67 5.63
C MET A 168 20.92 -8.50 5.10
N ARG A 169 21.07 -7.84 3.95
CA ARG A 169 22.39 -7.57 3.35
C ARG A 169 23.19 -6.60 4.20
N ASP A 170 22.57 -5.51 4.64
CA ASP A 170 23.22 -4.49 5.47
C ASP A 170 23.57 -5.05 6.84
N TYR A 171 22.67 -5.85 7.43
CA TYR A 171 22.95 -6.60 8.65
C TYR A 171 24.19 -7.47 8.48
N SER A 172 24.24 -8.28 7.42
CA SER A 172 25.35 -9.21 7.17
C SER A 172 26.67 -8.46 6.94
N LYS A 173 26.62 -7.36 6.18
CA LYS A 173 27.78 -6.48 5.93
C LYS A 173 28.35 -5.91 7.22
N ASN A 174 27.49 -5.42 8.11
CA ASN A 174 27.92 -4.88 9.40
C ASN A 174 28.49 -6.00 10.29
N ALA A 175 27.84 -7.16 10.34
CA ALA A 175 28.29 -8.31 11.11
C ALA A 175 29.68 -8.82 10.69
N ILE A 176 29.98 -8.84 9.38
CA ILE A 176 31.30 -9.27 8.86
C ILE A 176 32.45 -8.43 9.44
N VAL A 177 32.27 -7.13 9.64
CA VAL A 177 33.30 -6.26 10.24
C VAL A 177 33.64 -6.70 11.66
N HIS A 178 32.65 -7.12 12.44
CA HIS A 178 32.85 -7.61 13.81
C HIS A 178 33.38 -9.05 13.83
N LEU A 179 32.93 -9.92 12.93
CA LEU A 179 33.41 -11.29 12.79
C LEU A 179 34.91 -11.38 12.49
N GLN A 180 35.51 -10.36 11.87
CA GLN A 180 36.96 -10.30 11.67
C GLN A 180 37.76 -9.99 12.96
N ARG A 181 37.10 -9.41 13.97
CA ARG A 181 37.73 -8.93 15.21
C ARG A 181 37.46 -9.84 16.40
N LEU A 182 36.21 -10.31 16.56
CA LEU A 182 35.77 -11.12 17.70
C LEU A 182 36.63 -12.36 17.96
N PRO A 183 37.08 -13.13 16.94
CA PRO A 183 37.94 -14.30 17.18
C PRO A 183 39.28 -13.98 17.87
N LYS A 184 39.71 -12.71 17.87
CA LYS A 184 40.96 -12.27 18.51
C LYS A 184 40.77 -11.88 19.98
N ALA A 185 39.52 -11.72 20.45
CA ALA A 185 39.23 -11.29 21.82
C ALA A 185 39.77 -12.26 22.89
N PRO A 186 39.60 -13.60 22.77
CA PRO A 186 40.16 -14.55 23.74
C PRO A 186 41.67 -14.37 23.99
N ALA A 187 42.47 -14.22 22.92
CA ALA A 187 43.90 -14.03 23.05
C ALA A 187 44.26 -12.66 23.66
N ALA A 188 43.49 -11.61 23.34
CA ALA A 188 43.69 -10.28 23.93
C ALA A 188 43.45 -10.29 25.44
N TRP A 189 42.39 -10.95 25.90
CA TRP A 189 42.09 -11.11 27.33
C TRP A 189 43.13 -11.95 28.07
N ALA A 190 43.56 -13.08 27.49
CA ALA A 190 44.62 -13.90 28.07
C ALA A 190 45.91 -13.08 28.30
N LYS A 191 46.26 -12.19 27.36
CA LYS A 191 47.43 -11.30 27.49
C LYS A 191 47.31 -10.30 28.65
N PHE A 192 46.10 -9.84 29.00
CA PHE A 192 45.90 -9.03 30.21
C PHE A 192 46.17 -9.85 31.47
N THR A 193 45.62 -11.07 31.54
CA THR A 193 45.84 -11.99 32.66
C THR A 193 47.33 -12.34 32.83
N GLU A 194 48.04 -12.63 31.74
CA GLU A 194 49.48 -12.89 31.75
C GLU A 194 50.27 -11.69 32.32
N ARG A 195 49.91 -10.46 31.93
CA ARG A 195 50.54 -9.24 32.44
C ARG A 195 50.24 -9.02 33.92
N MET A 196 49.02 -9.28 34.38
CA MET A 196 48.66 -9.23 35.80
C MET A 196 49.44 -10.27 36.60
N GLN A 197 49.58 -11.49 36.07
CA GLN A 197 50.33 -12.55 36.72
C GLN A 197 51.82 -12.19 36.86
N ALA A 198 52.42 -11.63 35.79
CA ALA A 198 53.80 -11.16 35.82
C ALA A 198 53.99 -10.00 36.82
N ALA A 199 53.02 -9.10 36.92
CA ALA A 199 53.03 -8.01 37.91
C ALA A 199 52.98 -8.56 39.35
N LEU A 200 52.09 -9.53 39.64
CA LEU A 200 52.02 -10.18 40.95
C LEU A 200 53.33 -10.88 41.32
N THR A 201 53.94 -11.62 40.38
CA THR A 201 55.26 -12.25 40.61
C THR A 201 56.33 -11.21 40.94
N ARG A 202 56.31 -10.05 40.27
CA ARG A 202 57.21 -8.94 40.61
C ARG A 202 56.92 -8.41 42.01
N GLU A 203 55.65 -8.23 42.37
CA GLU A 203 55.26 -7.74 43.70
C GLU A 203 55.79 -8.62 44.83
N MET A 204 55.68 -9.94 44.69
CA MET A 204 56.18 -10.93 45.66
C MET A 204 57.69 -10.83 45.91
N SER A 205 58.46 -10.27 44.96
CA SER A 205 59.92 -10.08 45.10
C SER A 205 60.32 -8.77 45.77
N LEU A 206 59.38 -7.86 46.02
CA LEU A 206 59.64 -6.54 46.58
C LEU A 206 59.49 -6.52 48.11
N PRO A 207 60.19 -5.62 48.82
CA PRO A 207 60.02 -5.47 50.27
C PRO A 207 58.60 -5.06 50.66
N THR A 208 58.13 -5.59 51.79
CA THR A 208 56.72 -5.59 52.22
C THR A 208 56.11 -4.19 52.37
N GLN A 209 56.93 -3.17 52.66
CA GLN A 209 56.53 -1.76 52.86
C GLN A 209 57.17 -0.79 51.86
N SER A 210 57.51 -1.25 50.65
CA SER A 210 58.13 -0.39 49.64
C SER A 210 57.08 0.34 48.78
N TYR A 211 57.34 1.61 48.47
CA TYR A 211 56.53 2.39 47.51
C TYR A 211 56.42 1.69 46.14
N ALA A 212 57.49 1.01 45.72
CA ALA A 212 57.50 0.22 44.48
C ALA A 212 56.43 -0.89 44.48
N ARG A 213 56.14 -1.47 45.65
CA ARG A 213 55.09 -2.50 45.80
C ARG A 213 53.70 -1.91 45.56
N SER A 214 53.39 -0.79 46.20
CA SER A 214 52.10 -0.09 46.01
C SER A 214 51.87 0.35 44.56
N GLN A 215 52.93 0.70 43.81
CA GLN A 215 52.80 0.97 42.38
C GLN A 215 52.45 -0.26 41.54
N VAL A 216 52.96 -1.44 41.92
CA VAL A 216 52.65 -2.70 41.23
C VAL A 216 51.21 -3.12 41.50
N ASP A 217 50.75 -3.02 42.74
CA ASP A 217 49.36 -3.27 43.13
C ASP A 217 48.38 -2.37 42.34
N TYR A 218 48.66 -1.06 42.30
CA TYR A 218 47.89 -0.13 41.48
C TYR A 218 47.88 -0.51 39.98
N ALA A 219 49.01 -0.98 39.45
CA ALA A 219 49.10 -1.43 38.06
C ALA A 219 48.24 -2.69 37.80
N ILE A 220 48.15 -3.62 38.75
CA ILE A 220 47.25 -4.78 38.69
C ILE A 220 45.80 -4.30 38.59
N GLY A 221 45.36 -3.40 39.48
CA GLY A 221 44.01 -2.84 39.44
C GLY A 221 43.70 -2.06 38.15
N SER A 222 44.67 -1.30 37.61
CA SER A 222 44.50 -0.58 36.34
C SER A 222 44.32 -1.53 35.14
N MET A 223 44.92 -2.73 35.16
CA MET A 223 44.74 -3.72 34.11
C MET A 223 43.34 -4.35 34.12
N ASP A 224 42.75 -4.61 35.29
CA ASP A 224 41.35 -5.08 35.40
C ASP A 224 40.37 -4.05 34.81
N TYR A 225 40.60 -2.76 35.06
CA TYR A 225 39.79 -1.71 34.43
C TYR A 225 39.86 -1.74 32.89
N GLN A 226 41.06 -1.86 32.32
CA GLN A 226 41.24 -1.95 30.87
C GLN A 226 40.60 -3.22 30.29
N PHE A 227 40.74 -4.34 31.00
CA PHE A 227 40.12 -5.60 30.64
C PHE A 227 38.58 -5.51 30.59
N ASN A 228 37.97 -4.89 31.61
CA ASN A 228 36.52 -4.67 31.67
C ASN A 228 36.04 -3.64 30.63
N SER A 229 36.86 -2.62 30.33
CA SER A 229 36.55 -1.67 29.24
C SER A 229 36.39 -2.37 27.88
N TRP A 230 37.19 -3.39 27.61
CA TRP A 230 37.04 -4.21 26.40
C TRP A 230 35.76 -5.04 26.41
N HIS A 231 35.37 -5.57 27.57
CA HIS A 231 34.11 -6.30 27.71
C HIS A 231 32.88 -5.41 27.50
N TYR A 232 32.88 -4.18 28.00
CA TYR A 232 31.82 -3.22 27.67
C TYR A 232 31.74 -2.94 26.17
N GLY A 233 32.88 -2.89 25.48
CA GLY A 233 32.93 -2.84 24.02
C GLY A 233 32.26 -4.04 23.36
N LEU A 234 32.49 -5.25 23.87
CA LEU A 234 31.80 -6.47 23.40
C LEU A 234 30.29 -6.38 23.63
N GLN A 235 29.85 -6.04 24.85
CA GLN A 235 28.44 -5.93 25.21
C GLN A 235 27.70 -4.88 24.37
N SER A 236 28.36 -3.77 24.04
CA SER A 236 27.81 -2.76 23.13
C SER A 236 27.57 -3.33 21.73
N VAL A 237 28.52 -4.12 21.22
CA VAL A 237 28.35 -4.81 19.93
C VAL A 237 27.26 -5.87 20.01
N GLU A 238 27.23 -6.70 21.05
CA GLU A 238 26.16 -7.70 21.29
C GLU A 238 24.77 -7.05 21.27
N SER A 239 24.60 -5.96 22.01
CA SER A 239 23.36 -5.19 22.07
C SER A 239 22.94 -4.64 20.70
N SER A 240 23.89 -4.14 19.90
CA SER A 240 23.60 -3.63 18.56
C SER A 240 23.06 -4.69 17.59
N PHE A 241 23.36 -5.97 17.86
CA PHE A 241 22.83 -7.10 17.11
C PHE A 241 21.67 -7.82 17.84
N GLY A 242 21.17 -7.29 18.95
CA GLY A 242 20.11 -7.92 19.73
C GLY A 242 20.50 -9.28 20.30
N TYR A 243 21.79 -9.51 20.56
CA TYR A 243 22.27 -10.75 21.16
C TYR A 243 21.97 -10.78 22.66
N SER A 244 21.25 -11.82 23.09
CA SER A 244 20.97 -12.08 24.49
C SER A 244 20.76 -13.58 24.72
N GLY A 245 21.27 -14.10 25.83
CA GLY A 245 21.07 -15.52 26.18
C GLY A 245 21.59 -16.52 25.14
N GLY A 246 22.65 -16.19 24.40
CA GLY A 246 23.20 -17.07 23.37
C GLY A 246 22.50 -16.98 22.02
N LYS A 247 21.54 -16.06 21.84
CA LYS A 247 20.75 -15.93 20.62
C LYS A 247 20.61 -14.48 20.18
N ILE A 248 20.62 -14.28 18.87
CA ILE A 248 20.31 -13.01 18.23
C ILE A 248 18.79 -12.92 18.03
N ALA A 249 18.17 -11.90 18.63
CA ALA A 249 16.74 -11.64 18.46
C ALA A 249 16.49 -10.83 17.19
N ILE A 250 15.88 -11.47 16.18
CA ILE A 250 15.43 -10.78 14.97
C ILE A 250 14.15 -9.98 15.27
N PRO A 251 14.06 -8.68 14.90
CA PRO A 251 12.86 -7.88 15.13
C PRO A 251 11.61 -8.54 14.57
N LYS A 252 10.47 -8.43 15.28
CA LYS A 252 9.23 -9.15 14.92
C LYS A 252 8.73 -8.82 13.52
N GLU A 253 8.85 -7.56 13.11
CA GLU A 253 8.48 -7.09 11.77
C GLU A 253 9.28 -7.85 10.69
N GLN A 254 10.58 -8.07 10.90
CA GLN A 254 11.42 -8.79 9.95
C GLN A 254 11.19 -10.29 9.96
N GLN A 255 10.74 -10.87 11.07
CA GLN A 255 10.27 -12.26 11.10
C GLN A 255 9.02 -12.42 10.24
N ILE A 256 8.03 -11.54 10.40
CA ILE A 256 6.78 -11.57 9.62
C ILE A 256 7.09 -11.37 8.12
N ALA A 257 7.93 -10.38 7.79
CA ALA A 257 8.36 -10.16 6.42
C ALA A 257 9.09 -11.39 5.85
N SER A 258 9.94 -12.07 6.65
CA SER A 258 10.64 -13.28 6.22
C SER A 258 9.68 -14.43 5.94
N GLU A 259 8.68 -14.64 6.80
CA GLU A 259 7.63 -15.64 6.60
C GLU A 259 6.83 -15.36 5.31
N GLN A 260 6.44 -14.10 5.08
CA GLN A 260 5.76 -13.66 3.86
C GLN A 260 6.62 -13.87 2.61
N ALA A 261 7.89 -13.49 2.67
CA ALA A 261 8.84 -13.66 1.57
C ALA A 261 9.08 -15.13 1.23
N LEU A 262 9.23 -15.99 2.25
CA LEU A 262 9.37 -17.44 2.07
C LEU A 262 8.12 -18.06 1.47
N ALA A 263 6.93 -17.66 1.94
CA ALA A 263 5.67 -18.14 1.37
C ALA A 263 5.51 -17.73 -0.09
N TYR A 264 5.81 -16.47 -0.43
CA TYR A 264 5.73 -15.96 -1.81
C TYR A 264 6.75 -16.63 -2.73
N CYS A 265 8.02 -16.70 -2.31
CA CYS A 265 9.11 -17.26 -3.12
C CYS A 265 9.15 -18.80 -3.13
N GLY A 266 8.41 -19.46 -2.26
CA GLY A 266 8.24 -20.92 -2.25
C GLY A 266 7.31 -21.46 -3.33
N VAL A 267 6.55 -20.58 -4.01
CA VAL A 267 5.63 -20.97 -5.08
C VAL A 267 6.42 -21.27 -6.37
N ALA A 268 6.13 -22.40 -7.03
CA ALA A 268 6.88 -22.92 -8.18
C ALA A 268 6.96 -21.97 -9.42
N GLY A 269 6.13 -20.94 -9.49
CA GLY A 269 6.21 -19.88 -10.51
C GLY A 269 6.95 -18.62 -10.07
N HIS A 270 7.07 -18.37 -8.76
CA HIS A 270 7.74 -17.18 -8.23
C HIS A 270 9.20 -17.43 -7.87
N SER A 271 9.57 -18.66 -7.54
CA SER A 271 10.92 -19.02 -7.10
C SER A 271 12.02 -18.65 -8.10
N ALA A 272 11.71 -18.69 -9.40
CA ALA A 272 12.62 -18.34 -10.50
C ALA A 272 12.64 -16.83 -10.83
N THR A 273 11.86 -16.00 -10.14
CA THR A 273 11.89 -14.55 -10.36
C THR A 273 13.20 -13.96 -9.79
N PRO A 274 13.76 -12.91 -10.42
CA PRO A 274 15.01 -12.29 -9.95
C PRO A 274 14.95 -11.83 -8.49
N ILE A 275 13.79 -11.35 -8.03
CA ILE A 275 13.57 -10.91 -6.65
C ILE A 275 13.70 -12.09 -5.67
N CYS A 276 13.13 -13.25 -5.98
CA CYS A 276 13.18 -14.43 -5.13
C CYS A 276 14.55 -15.12 -5.14
N GLU A 277 15.25 -15.12 -6.28
CA GLU A 277 16.62 -15.63 -6.36
C GLU A 277 17.59 -14.78 -5.51
N LYS A 278 17.45 -13.45 -5.58
CA LYS A 278 18.22 -12.51 -4.75
C LYS A 278 17.88 -12.64 -3.27
N PHE A 279 16.59 -12.76 -2.93
CA PHE A 279 16.13 -12.98 -1.57
C PHE A 279 16.69 -14.28 -0.98
N SER A 280 16.55 -15.41 -1.68
CA SER A 280 17.00 -16.71 -1.19
C SER A 280 18.50 -16.77 -0.92
N THR A 281 19.31 -16.22 -1.84
CA THR A 281 20.77 -16.10 -1.66
C THR A 281 21.12 -15.22 -0.45
N THR A 282 20.45 -14.07 -0.34
CA THR A 282 20.70 -13.14 0.78
C THR A 282 20.26 -13.73 2.12
N TYR A 283 19.12 -14.41 2.15
CA TYR A 283 18.58 -15.08 3.33
C TYR A 283 19.50 -16.19 3.83
N ALA A 284 20.05 -17.01 2.92
CA ALA A 284 21.03 -18.04 3.27
C ALA A 284 22.29 -17.43 3.91
N ASN A 285 22.87 -16.41 3.26
CA ASN A 285 24.05 -15.70 3.77
C ASN A 285 23.79 -15.04 5.13
N PHE A 286 22.63 -14.41 5.29
CA PHE A 286 22.20 -13.80 6.54
C PHE A 286 22.12 -14.83 7.67
N ARG A 287 21.47 -15.98 7.44
CA ARG A 287 21.37 -17.05 8.43
C ARG A 287 22.73 -17.59 8.86
N THR A 288 23.63 -17.83 7.90
CA THR A 288 25.01 -18.25 8.19
C THR A 288 25.74 -17.19 9.00
N THR A 289 25.59 -15.91 8.66
CA THR A 289 26.24 -14.80 9.36
C THR A 289 25.74 -14.67 10.80
N VAL A 290 24.42 -14.78 11.02
CA VAL A 290 23.82 -14.79 12.37
C VAL A 290 24.38 -15.93 13.21
N GLN A 291 24.44 -17.15 12.68
CA GLN A 291 24.99 -18.30 13.39
C GLN A 291 26.47 -18.11 13.76
N GLN A 292 27.28 -17.62 12.84
CA GLN A 292 28.70 -17.31 13.09
C GLN A 292 28.85 -16.24 14.18
N LEU A 293 27.99 -15.23 14.18
CA LEU A 293 28.03 -14.15 15.15
C LEU A 293 27.62 -14.62 16.55
N GLU A 294 26.54 -15.42 16.67
CA GLU A 294 26.14 -16.06 17.92
C GLU A 294 27.29 -16.91 18.51
N GLN A 295 27.95 -17.70 17.67
CA GLN A 295 29.09 -18.52 18.08
C GLN A 295 30.27 -17.66 18.53
N ALA A 296 30.62 -16.61 17.77
CA ALA A 296 31.72 -15.72 18.09
C ALA A 296 31.49 -14.99 19.41
N PHE A 297 30.27 -14.49 19.67
CA PHE A 297 29.91 -13.89 20.95
C PHE A 297 29.99 -14.91 22.10
N THR A 298 29.46 -16.11 21.92
CA THR A 298 29.52 -17.17 22.95
C THR A 298 30.96 -17.52 23.33
N ILE A 299 31.84 -17.68 22.34
CA ILE A 299 33.26 -17.97 22.56
C ILE A 299 33.93 -16.80 23.30
N ALA A 300 33.67 -15.57 22.85
CA ALA A 300 34.23 -14.38 23.44
C ALA A 300 33.80 -14.23 24.91
N GLU A 301 32.50 -14.27 25.18
CA GLU A 301 31.95 -14.15 26.53
C GLU A 301 32.47 -15.25 27.49
N THR A 302 32.62 -16.48 26.99
CA THR A 302 33.18 -17.59 27.75
C THR A 302 34.65 -17.36 28.09
N ALA A 303 35.45 -16.90 27.13
CA ALA A 303 36.86 -16.58 27.35
C ALA A 303 37.02 -15.42 28.33
N TRP A 304 36.20 -14.36 28.21
CA TRP A 304 36.20 -13.25 29.16
C TRP A 304 35.91 -13.75 30.58
N LYS A 305 34.85 -14.54 30.80
CA LYS A 305 34.53 -15.10 32.13
C LYS A 305 35.68 -15.92 32.73
N ALA A 306 36.29 -16.76 31.91
CA ALA A 306 37.41 -17.60 32.35
C ALA A 306 38.64 -16.76 32.74
N GLU A 307 39.01 -15.77 31.93
CA GLU A 307 40.14 -14.89 32.21
C GLU A 307 39.85 -13.94 33.39
N HIS A 308 38.64 -13.40 33.48
CA HIS A 308 38.21 -12.56 34.60
C HIS A 308 38.31 -13.30 35.94
N ALA A 309 37.89 -14.57 35.99
CA ALA A 309 38.02 -15.39 37.19
C ALA A 309 39.49 -15.57 37.62
N LYS A 310 40.41 -15.74 36.67
CA LYS A 310 41.86 -15.79 36.95
C LYS A 310 42.37 -14.45 37.46
N GLN A 311 41.97 -13.33 36.87
CA GLN A 311 42.36 -11.99 37.29
C GLN A 311 41.88 -11.66 38.71
N LYS A 312 40.65 -12.04 39.06
CA LYS A 312 40.15 -11.89 40.44
C LYS A 312 40.91 -12.75 41.44
N ALA A 313 41.43 -13.91 41.05
CA ALA A 313 42.32 -14.70 41.89
C ALA A 313 43.68 -14.03 42.09
N ILE A 314 44.22 -13.35 41.05
CA ILE A 314 45.47 -12.58 41.12
C ILE A 314 45.30 -11.37 42.04
N GLU A 315 44.24 -10.58 41.87
CA GLU A 315 43.92 -9.43 42.73
C GLU A 315 43.82 -9.85 44.20
N LYS A 316 43.09 -10.92 44.50
CA LYS A 316 42.97 -11.44 45.87
C LYS A 316 44.32 -11.80 46.49
N GLN A 317 45.26 -12.31 45.68
CA GLN A 317 46.61 -12.61 46.16
C GLN A 317 47.42 -11.33 46.41
N ALA A 318 47.34 -10.33 45.53
CA ALA A 318 47.96 -9.02 45.73
C ALA A 318 47.42 -8.30 46.97
N ASP A 319 46.11 -8.34 47.20
CA ASP A 319 45.46 -7.76 48.37
C ASP A 319 45.92 -8.40 49.69
N ALA A 320 46.07 -9.73 49.71
CA ALA A 320 46.56 -10.45 50.89
C ALA A 320 48.00 -10.05 51.22
N LEU A 321 48.83 -9.98 50.18
CA LEU A 321 50.21 -9.52 50.23
C LEU A 321 50.35 -8.11 50.82
N SER A 322 49.41 -7.21 50.52
CA SER A 322 49.39 -5.83 51.03
C SER A 322 48.91 -5.71 52.49
N LYS A 323 48.21 -6.71 53.04
CA LYS A 323 47.71 -6.70 54.43
C LYS A 323 48.71 -7.27 55.44
N ASP A 324 49.64 -8.11 54.99
CA ASP A 324 50.65 -8.76 55.83
C ASP A 324 51.93 -7.91 56.05
N GLY A 325 51.93 -6.65 55.60
CA GLY A 325 53.03 -5.68 55.74
C GLY A 325 52.71 -4.53 56.67
#